data_AF-A0A925VGA6-F1
#
_entry.id   AF-A0A925VGA6-F1
#
_cell.length_a   1.000
_cell.length_b   1.000
_cell.length_c   1.000
_cell.angle_alpha   90.00
_cell.angle_beta   90.00
_cell.angle_gamma   90.00
#
_symmetry.space_group_name_H-M   'P 1'
#
loop_
_entity.id
_entity.type
_entity.pdbx_description
1 polymer ?
#
loop_
_entity_poly.entity_id
_entity_poly.type
_entity_poly.pdbx_seq_one_letter_code
_entity_poly.pdbx_strand_id
1 'polypeptide(L)'
;MEALSCEWLEPDGLGGFASGTALGIRTRRYHAALLVAAAPPADRFVLVQGFEAWVDTDTGSYALGSNVYDGEVIHPGGISHLRAFEIDPWPRWRFELPGGTRIVAELFVPRGLPAVVVT
;
A
#
# COMPACT_ATOMS: atom_id res chain seq x y z
N MET A 1 1.86 -16.48 4.27
CA MET A 1 1.12 -16.69 3.02
C MET A 1 -0.37 -16.38 3.17
N GLU A 2 -1.03 -16.80 4.26
CA GLU A 2 -2.44 -16.48 4.52
C GLU A 2 -2.72 -14.97 4.64
N ALA A 3 -1.80 -14.17 5.18
CA ALA A 3 -1.97 -12.70 5.24
C ALA A 3 -1.92 -11.98 3.87
N LEU A 4 -1.46 -12.63 2.79
CA LEU A 4 -1.53 -12.05 1.43
C LEU A 4 -2.96 -12.08 0.87
N SER A 5 -3.87 -12.89 1.43
CA SER A 5 -5.27 -12.97 0.98
C SER A 5 -6.16 -11.88 1.60
N CYS A 6 -5.68 -11.18 2.64
CA CYS A 6 -6.38 -10.04 3.21
C CYS A 6 -6.17 -8.83 2.29
N GLU A 7 -7.15 -8.58 1.43
CA GLU A 7 -7.16 -7.49 0.46
C GLU A 7 -8.06 -6.33 0.96
N TRP A 8 -7.72 -5.12 0.56
CA TRP A 8 -8.49 -3.90 0.84
C TRP A 8 -8.71 -3.10 -0.45
N LEU A 9 -9.78 -2.29 -0.47
CA LEU A 9 -10.10 -1.40 -1.58
C LEU A 9 -10.71 -0.10 -1.02
N GLU A 10 -10.17 1.03 -1.47
CA GLU A 10 -10.66 2.38 -1.15
C GLU A 10 -11.20 3.06 -2.42
N PRO A 11 -12.53 3.20 -2.58
CA PRO A 11 -13.14 3.68 -3.82
C PRO A 11 -13.25 5.21 -3.88
N ASP A 12 -12.99 5.80 -5.05
CA ASP A 12 -13.20 7.24 -5.29
C ASP A 12 -14.67 7.62 -5.52
N GLY A 13 -15.55 6.63 -5.76
CA GLY A 13 -16.96 6.87 -6.10
C GLY A 13 -17.21 7.31 -7.56
N LEU A 14 -16.16 7.38 -8.38
CA LEU A 14 -16.19 7.67 -9.82
C LEU A 14 -15.84 6.42 -10.66
N GLY A 15 -15.58 5.28 -10.02
CA GLY A 15 -15.22 4.02 -10.68
C GLY A 15 -13.72 3.72 -10.63
N GLY A 16 -12.91 4.61 -10.06
CA GLY A 16 -11.54 4.37 -9.66
C GLY A 16 -11.43 3.93 -8.19
N PHE A 17 -10.23 3.56 -7.79
CA PHE A 17 -9.91 3.12 -6.42
C PHE A 17 -8.40 3.03 -6.18
N ALA A 18 -8.04 2.95 -4.91
CA ALA A 18 -6.79 2.32 -4.46
C ALA A 18 -7.09 0.92 -3.95
N SER A 19 -6.19 -0.05 -4.16
CA SER A 19 -6.34 -1.39 -3.58
C SER A 19 -5.00 -2.09 -3.38
N GLY A 20 -4.98 -3.06 -2.46
CA GLY A 20 -3.78 -3.81 -2.14
C GLY A 20 -4.03 -4.92 -1.12
N THR A 21 -2.95 -5.47 -0.58
CA THR A 21 -3.00 -6.43 0.53
C THR A 21 -2.69 -5.75 1.85
N ALA A 22 -3.11 -6.35 2.96
CA ALA A 22 -2.75 -5.95 4.32
C ALA A 22 -1.23 -5.91 4.55
N LEU A 23 -0.47 -6.72 3.80
CA LEU A 23 1.00 -6.76 3.89
C LEU A 23 1.69 -5.69 3.02
N GLY A 24 0.94 -4.91 2.23
CA GLY A 24 1.49 -3.95 1.28
C GLY A 24 2.15 -4.58 0.04
N ILE A 25 2.21 -5.92 -0.04
CA ILE A 25 2.74 -6.66 -1.19
C ILE A 25 1.68 -6.75 -2.29
N ARG A 26 2.05 -6.35 -3.50
CA ARG A 26 1.16 -6.36 -4.67
C ARG A 26 1.22 -7.72 -5.36
N THR A 27 0.06 -8.37 -5.50
CA THR A 27 -0.08 -9.73 -6.06
C THR A 27 -0.97 -9.79 -7.30
N ARG A 28 -1.61 -8.67 -7.67
CA ARG A 28 -2.54 -8.57 -8.81
C ARG A 28 -2.26 -7.33 -9.65
N ARG A 29 -2.62 -7.39 -10.93
CA ARG A 29 -2.47 -6.29 -11.91
C ARG A 29 -3.13 -4.97 -11.48
N TYR A 30 -4.22 -5.04 -10.72
CA TYR A 30 -4.98 -3.86 -10.27
C TYR A 30 -4.77 -3.49 -8.80
N HIS A 31 -3.84 -4.15 -8.08
CA HIS A 31 -3.35 -3.58 -6.83
C HIS A 31 -2.53 -2.34 -7.17
N ALA A 32 -3.07 -1.18 -6.84
CA ALA A 32 -2.61 0.12 -7.27
C ALA A 32 -2.89 1.16 -6.20
N ALA A 33 -1.98 2.13 -6.05
CA ALA A 33 -2.23 3.31 -5.21
C ALA A 33 -3.20 4.28 -5.89
N LEU A 34 -3.22 4.36 -7.22
CA LEU A 34 -4.19 5.15 -7.98
C LEU A 34 -4.57 4.44 -9.28
N LEU A 35 -5.79 3.91 -9.30
CA LEU A 35 -6.48 3.48 -10.50
C LEU A 35 -7.66 4.42 -10.76
N VAL A 36 -7.78 4.91 -11.99
CA VAL A 36 -8.87 5.80 -12.42
C VAL A 36 -9.69 5.14 -13.52
N ALA A 37 -10.97 5.47 -13.60
CA ALA A 37 -11.84 5.10 -14.73
C ALA A 37 -12.11 6.34 -15.58
N ALA A 38 -11.60 6.36 -16.82
CA ALA A 38 -11.80 7.49 -17.74
C ALA A 38 -13.23 7.52 -18.32
N ALA A 39 -13.84 6.34 -18.50
CA ALA A 39 -15.23 6.18 -18.96
C ALA A 39 -15.93 5.08 -18.13
N PRO A 40 -16.42 5.41 -16.91
CA PRO A 40 -16.97 4.41 -15.99
C PRO A 40 -18.15 3.61 -16.58
N PRO A 41 -18.26 2.29 -16.32
CA PRO A 41 -17.37 1.49 -15.46
C PRO A 41 -16.13 0.93 -16.18
N ALA A 42 -15.92 1.27 -17.45
CA ALA A 42 -14.84 0.81 -18.32
C ALA A 42 -13.62 1.77 -18.32
N ASP A 43 -12.69 1.55 -19.25
CA ASP A 43 -11.51 2.38 -19.50
C ASP A 43 -10.72 2.73 -18.22
N ARG A 44 -10.31 1.68 -17.52
CA ARG A 44 -9.54 1.78 -16.28
C ARG A 44 -8.04 1.87 -16.58
N PHE A 45 -7.41 2.84 -15.94
CA PHE A 45 -5.98 3.08 -16.03
C PHE A 45 -5.36 3.00 -14.63
N VAL A 46 -4.34 2.15 -14.48
CA VAL A 46 -3.44 2.24 -13.32
C VAL A 46 -2.48 3.37 -13.59
N LEU A 47 -2.67 4.52 -12.93
CA LEU A 47 -1.79 5.67 -13.06
C LEU A 47 -0.60 5.58 -12.11
N VAL A 48 -0.83 5.07 -10.89
CA VAL A 48 0.22 4.84 -9.89
C VAL A 48 0.04 3.45 -9.30
N GLN A 49 0.96 2.54 -9.61
CA GLN A 49 0.94 1.19 -9.04
C GLN A 49 1.27 1.21 -7.54
N GLY A 50 2.17 2.10 -7.13
CA GLY A 50 2.62 2.23 -5.75
C GLY A 50 3.82 3.14 -5.64
N PHE A 51 4.39 3.18 -4.44
CA PHE A 51 5.64 3.85 -4.15
C PHE A 51 6.44 2.98 -3.17
N GLU A 52 7.75 3.24 -3.10
CA GLU A 52 8.63 2.68 -2.09
C GLU A 52 9.10 3.83 -1.20
N ALA A 53 9.10 3.61 0.11
CA ALA A 53 9.47 4.60 1.11
C ALA A 53 10.50 4.03 2.07
N TRP A 54 11.44 4.88 2.48
CA TRP A 54 12.48 4.57 3.45
C TRP A 54 12.43 5.57 4.59
N VAL A 55 12.83 5.10 5.77
CA VAL A 55 13.04 5.91 6.96
C VAL A 55 14.48 5.78 7.37
N ASP A 56 15.18 6.91 7.33
CA ASP A 56 16.55 7.02 7.81
C ASP A 56 16.54 7.38 9.30
N THR A 57 17.28 6.60 10.08
CA THR A 57 17.46 6.75 11.52
C THR A 57 18.94 6.69 11.86
N ASP A 58 19.29 6.90 13.12
CA ASP A 58 20.64 6.67 13.63
C ASP A 58 21.09 5.21 13.54
N THR A 59 20.15 4.25 13.58
CA THR A 59 20.46 2.82 13.50
C THR A 59 20.51 2.27 12.06
N GLY A 60 20.12 3.07 11.06
CA GLY A 60 20.18 2.71 9.65
C GLY A 60 19.00 3.22 8.82
N SER A 61 18.93 2.74 7.58
CA SER A 61 17.85 3.02 6.62
C SER A 61 16.94 1.81 6.49
N TYR A 62 15.63 2.02 6.68
CA TYR A 62 14.64 0.94 6.70
C TYR A 62 13.52 1.21 5.70
N ALA A 63 13.25 0.24 4.83
CA ALA A 63 12.11 0.30 3.93
C ALA A 63 10.79 0.09 4.69
N LEU A 64 9.73 0.78 4.25
CA LEU A 64 8.35 0.62 4.76
C LEU A 64 7.48 -0.28 3.86
N GLY A 65 8.07 -0.86 2.80
CA GLY A 65 7.36 -1.70 1.85
C GLY A 65 8.13 -2.96 1.48
N SER A 66 7.43 -3.85 0.78
CA SER A 66 7.99 -5.07 0.23
C SER A 66 7.30 -5.44 -1.08
N ASN A 67 8.06 -6.06 -1.99
CA ASN A 67 7.55 -6.73 -3.18
C ASN A 67 8.04 -8.18 -3.19
N VAL A 68 7.39 -9.02 -4.00
CA VAL A 68 7.84 -10.39 -4.28
C VAL A 68 8.28 -10.44 -5.74
N TYR A 69 9.49 -10.92 -5.97
CA TYR A 69 10.06 -11.17 -7.29
C TYR A 69 10.20 -12.66 -7.55
N ASP A 70 10.56 -13.02 -8.79
CA ASP A 70 10.81 -14.39 -9.20
C ASP A 70 11.80 -15.09 -8.26
N GLY A 71 11.54 -16.37 -7.96
CA GLY A 71 12.31 -17.14 -6.99
C GLY A 71 11.97 -16.84 -5.53
N GLU A 72 10.77 -16.29 -5.26
CA GLU A 72 10.26 -15.96 -3.92
C GLU A 72 11.12 -14.91 -3.17
N VAL A 73 11.85 -14.09 -3.94
CA VAL A 73 12.70 -13.04 -3.38
C VAL A 73 11.83 -11.88 -2.90
N ILE A 74 11.88 -11.60 -1.60
CA ILE A 74 11.20 -10.44 -1.00
C ILE A 74 12.18 -9.28 -0.92
N HIS A 75 11.89 -8.20 -1.66
CA HIS A 75 12.67 -6.96 -1.60
C HIS A 75 11.77 -5.75 -1.95
N PRO A 76 11.96 -4.58 -1.31
CA PRO A 76 12.73 -4.39 -0.09
C PRO A 76 12.11 -5.12 1.12
N GLY A 77 12.85 -5.24 2.23
CA GLY A 77 12.50 -6.10 3.38
C GLY A 77 11.53 -5.50 4.41
N GLY A 78 10.77 -4.47 4.05
CA GLY A 78 9.98 -3.66 5.00
C GLY A 78 8.88 -4.43 5.75
N ILE A 79 8.37 -5.52 5.19
CA ILE A 79 7.38 -6.39 5.85
C ILE A 79 7.87 -6.94 7.20
N SER A 80 9.20 -7.10 7.38
CA SER A 80 9.78 -7.54 8.65
C SER A 80 9.57 -6.54 9.80
N HIS A 81 9.30 -5.28 9.48
CA HIS A 81 9.03 -4.21 10.43
C HIS A 81 7.53 -3.95 10.63
N LEU A 82 6.65 -4.55 9.81
CA LEU A 82 5.21 -4.41 9.96
C LEU A 82 4.73 -5.10 11.25
N ARG A 83 3.88 -4.42 12.02
CA ARG A 83 3.33 -4.93 13.29
C ARG A 83 1.82 -5.04 13.28
N ALA A 84 1.13 -4.14 12.58
CA ALA A 84 -0.32 -4.16 12.50
C ALA A 84 -0.80 -3.56 11.18
N PHE A 85 -1.95 -4.05 10.72
CA PHE A 85 -2.75 -3.48 9.65
C PHE A 85 -4.18 -3.29 10.15
N GLU A 86 -4.78 -2.15 9.86
CA GLU A 86 -6.17 -1.82 10.13
C GLU A 86 -6.78 -1.24 8.85
N ILE A 87 -8.06 -1.56 8.58
CA ILE A 87 -8.78 -1.08 7.39
C ILE A 87 -9.78 0.04 7.69
N ASP A 88 -10.19 0.19 8.95
CA ASP A 88 -11.14 1.21 9.38
C ASP A 88 -10.40 2.30 10.17
N PRO A 89 -10.54 3.60 9.80
CA PRO A 89 -11.43 4.15 8.77
C PRO A 89 -10.91 4.01 7.31
N TRP A 90 -9.64 3.69 7.14
CA TRP A 90 -8.98 3.41 5.87
C TRP A 90 -7.71 2.58 6.13
N PRO A 91 -7.06 2.03 5.09
CA PRO A 91 -5.80 1.30 5.22
C PRO A 91 -4.75 2.06 6.04
N ARG A 92 -4.36 1.44 7.17
CA ARG A 92 -3.35 1.93 8.10
C ARG A 92 -2.37 0.81 8.43
N TRP A 93 -1.09 1.08 8.24
CA TRP A 93 0.02 0.20 8.60
C TRP A 93 0.78 0.79 9.77
N ARG A 94 1.15 -0.04 10.74
CA ARG A 94 2.05 0.34 11.83
C ARG A 94 3.34 -0.45 11.76
N PHE A 95 4.45 0.27 11.71
CA PHE A 95 5.80 -0.29 11.67
C PHE A 95 6.54 -0.01 12.97
N GLU A 96 7.39 -0.94 13.37
CA GLU A 96 8.36 -0.76 14.45
C GLU A 96 9.75 -1.10 13.92
N LEU A 97 10.58 -0.07 13.84
CA LEU A 97 11.94 -0.13 13.31
C LEU A 97 12.92 -0.42 14.46
N PRO A 98 14.14 -0.91 14.15
CA PRO A 98 15.23 -0.91 15.12
C PRO A 98 15.45 0.49 15.71
N GLY A 99 15.92 0.55 16.95
CA GLY A 99 15.98 1.81 17.71
C GLY A 99 14.66 2.23 18.35
N GLY A 100 13.55 1.54 18.08
CA GLY A 100 12.25 1.78 18.71
C GLY A 100 11.40 2.84 18.00
N THR A 101 11.85 3.36 16.86
CA THR A 101 11.07 4.27 16.02
C THR A 101 9.80 3.58 15.53
N ARG A 102 8.66 4.25 15.72
CA ARG A 102 7.34 3.77 15.28
C ARG A 102 6.80 4.68 14.20
N ILE A 103 6.38 4.07 13.10
CA ILE A 103 5.82 4.77 11.94
C ILE A 103 4.40 4.29 11.72
N VAL A 104 3.51 5.23 11.48
CA VAL A 104 2.17 4.96 10.95
C VAL A 104 2.17 5.44 9.52
N ALA A 105 1.76 4.58 8.60
CA ALA A 105 1.49 4.95 7.22
C ALA A 105 0.01 4.73 6.96
N GLU A 106 -0.65 5.71 6.35
CA GLU A 106 -2.06 5.64 6.00
C GLU A 106 -2.25 5.95 4.52
N LEU A 107 -3.30 5.37 3.95
CA LEU A 107 -3.70 5.64 2.56
C LEU A 107 -5.21 5.74 2.49
N PHE A 108 -5.71 6.84 1.92
CA PHE A 108 -7.13 6.99 1.64
C PHE A 108 -7.39 7.67 0.30
N VAL A 109 -8.61 7.49 -0.21
CA VAL A 109 -9.07 8.05 -1.47
C VAL A 109 -10.19 9.05 -1.17
N PRO A 110 -10.00 10.36 -1.43
CA PRO A 110 -11.07 11.32 -1.26
C PRO A 110 -12.22 11.04 -2.23
N ARG A 111 -13.45 10.93 -1.70
CA ARG A 111 -14.64 10.68 -2.51
C ARG A 111 -14.87 11.82 -3.52
N GLY A 112 -15.13 11.45 -4.78
CA GLY A 112 -15.40 12.37 -5.89
C GLY A 112 -14.15 12.97 -6.52
N LEU A 113 -12.95 12.53 -6.11
CA LEU A 113 -11.67 13.00 -6.65
C LEU A 113 -10.81 11.80 -7.05
N PRO A 114 -10.33 11.70 -8.30
CA PRO A 114 -9.43 10.64 -8.73
C PRO A 114 -8.00 10.91 -8.20
N ALA A 115 -7.83 10.82 -6.89
CA ALA A 115 -6.58 11.09 -6.18
C ALA A 115 -6.42 10.13 -5.00
N VAL A 116 -5.17 9.97 -4.56
CA VAL A 116 -4.83 9.22 -3.35
C VAL A 116 -4.01 10.11 -2.43
N VAL A 117 -4.27 10.01 -1.13
CA VAL A 117 -3.49 10.69 -0.10
C VAL A 117 -2.76 9.63 0.71
N VAL A 118 -1.48 9.89 0.97
CA VAL A 118 -0.61 9.06 1.80
C VAL A 118 -0.07 9.93 2.91
N THR A 119 -0.14 9.48 4.16
CA THR A 119 0.35 10.21 5.35
C THR A 119 1.16 9.32 6.28
#